data_AF-A0A392NSK8-F1
#
_entry.id   AF-A0A392NSK8-F1
#
_cell.length_a   1.000
_cell.length_b   1.000
_cell.length_c   1.000
_cell.angle_alpha   90.00
_cell.angle_beta   90.00
_cell.angle_gamma   90.00
#
_symmetry.space_group_name_H-M   'P 1'
#
loop_
_entity.id
_entity.type
_entity.pdbx_description
1 polymer ?
#
loop_
_entity_poly.entity_id
_entity_poly.type
_entity_poly.pdbx_seq_one_letter_code
_entity_poly.pdbx_strand_id
1 'polypeptide(L)'
;NMSGFAERMLKLAADKKASKNKAKWRTSALLSQSGLGSSSSPVGGQACSSEPKETPQKRPRQDDSVVDLTDAEPKFVLSNCFGARGFLEKFPPAVADTEKSIILGMTPAAREAQLVRDTAAVMRLLETALVLNNEETCPAAELKKLQVKNEKLRGELTRVENAFTDYREKHEIQVGLVTELGQKTTEIASLTEERKKLQEDLGALQLSMTPVEDEPKAAHGLTTRAELVEKIRLLGQDILDGVKFGFDNAVDQLKVFNPTVELNTEGLSMLKRV
;
A
#
# COMPACT_ATOMS: atom_id res chain seq x y z
N ASN A 1 9.02 -21.87 -4.40
CA ASN A 1 9.62 -22.18 -3.09
C ASN A 1 8.78 -21.65 -1.95
N MET A 2 8.02 -22.53 -1.29
CA MET A 2 7.15 -22.22 -0.14
C MET A 2 7.90 -21.74 1.11
N SER A 3 9.21 -21.99 1.18
CA SER A 3 10.09 -21.56 2.27
C SER A 3 10.17 -20.03 2.38
N GLY A 4 10.22 -19.32 1.25
CA GLY A 4 10.35 -17.85 1.23
C GLY A 4 9.08 -17.10 1.64
N PHE A 5 7.90 -17.72 1.60
CA PHE A 5 6.65 -17.12 2.06
C PHE A 5 6.48 -17.29 3.57
N ALA A 6 6.75 -18.50 4.08
CA ALA A 6 6.69 -18.80 5.51
C ALA A 6 7.65 -17.90 6.31
N GLU A 7 8.85 -17.66 5.79
CA GLU A 7 9.86 -16.81 6.42
C GLU A 7 9.45 -15.33 6.48
N ARG A 8 8.78 -14.81 5.43
CA ARG A 8 8.23 -13.44 5.41
C ARG A 8 7.07 -13.28 6.39
N MET A 9 6.19 -14.27 6.49
CA MET A 9 5.07 -14.26 7.44
C MET A 9 5.54 -14.31 8.89
N LEU A 10 6.59 -15.09 9.18
CA LEU A 10 7.19 -15.16 10.50
C LEU A 10 7.80 -13.80 10.92
N LYS A 11 8.44 -13.11 9.98
CA LYS A 11 9.03 -11.78 10.20
C LYS A 11 7.98 -10.70 10.47
N LEU A 12 6.91 -10.66 9.67
CA LEU A 12 5.76 -9.77 9.89
C LEU A 12 5.09 -10.00 11.26
N ALA A 13 5.02 -11.25 11.73
CA ALA A 13 4.47 -11.57 13.04
C ALA A 13 5.38 -11.10 14.20
N ALA A 14 6.70 -11.15 14.02
CA ALA A 14 7.67 -10.66 14.99
C ALA A 14 7.62 -9.12 15.11
N ASP A 15 7.54 -8.41 13.98
CA ASP A 15 7.49 -6.95 13.96
C ASP A 15 6.17 -6.41 14.56
N LYS A 16 5.06 -7.13 14.37
CA LYS A 16 3.78 -6.84 15.02
C LYS A 16 3.81 -7.04 16.54
N LYS A 17 4.62 -7.97 17.06
CA LYS A 17 4.81 -8.14 18.52
C LYS A 17 5.68 -7.03 19.11
N ALA A 18 6.69 -6.57 18.36
CA ALA A 18 7.55 -5.46 18.80
C ALA A 18 6.79 -4.12 18.89
N SER A 19 5.87 -3.83 17.96
CA SER A 19 5.05 -2.61 18.00
C SER A 19 3.99 -2.63 19.10
N LYS A 20 3.41 -3.81 19.42
CA LYS A 20 2.41 -3.97 20.48
C LYS A 20 2.97 -3.73 21.88
N ASN A 21 4.25 -4.06 22.11
CA ASN A 21 4.91 -3.80 23.39
C ASN A 21 5.20 -2.31 23.61
N LYS A 22 5.39 -1.51 22.55
CA LYS A 22 5.52 -0.04 22.65
C LYS A 22 4.17 0.66 22.89
N ALA A 23 3.06 0.09 22.41
CA ALA A 23 1.72 0.65 22.60
C ALA A 23 1.16 0.47 24.03
N LYS A 24 1.65 -0.51 24.79
CA LYS A 24 1.13 -0.83 26.13
C LYS A 24 1.47 0.20 27.22
N TRP A 25 2.37 1.15 26.95
CA TRP A 25 2.76 2.19 27.92
C TRP A 25 2.02 3.53 27.78
N ARG A 26 1.07 3.69 26.85
CA ARG A 26 0.44 5.01 26.58
C ARG A 26 -1.08 5.02 26.36
N THR A 27 -1.84 4.18 27.06
CA THR A 27 -3.31 4.26 26.97
C THR A 27 -3.98 4.17 28.33
N SER A 28 -4.02 5.31 29.05
CA SER A 28 -5.02 5.57 30.08
C SER A 28 -5.44 7.04 30.00
N ALA A 29 -6.34 7.36 29.07
CA ALA A 29 -7.26 8.50 29.22
C ALA A 29 -8.27 8.53 28.05
N LEU A 30 -9.53 8.38 28.45
CA LEU A 30 -10.72 9.04 27.90
C LEU A 30 -11.28 8.53 26.57
N LEU A 31 -12.08 7.48 26.77
CA LEU A 31 -13.33 7.17 26.10
C LEU A 31 -14.32 8.35 26.25
N SER A 32 -14.90 8.85 25.15
CA SER A 32 -16.35 9.19 25.05
C SER A 32 -16.75 9.84 23.72
N GLN A 33 -17.90 9.35 23.25
CA GLN A 33 -18.90 9.95 22.35
C GLN A 33 -18.77 9.81 20.83
N SER A 34 -19.62 8.90 20.36
CA SER A 34 -20.18 8.65 19.04
C SER A 34 -21.25 9.69 18.65
N GLY A 35 -21.46 9.85 17.33
CA GLY A 35 -22.63 10.51 16.74
C GLY A 35 -22.56 10.58 15.20
N LEU A 36 -23.27 9.67 14.52
CA LEU A 36 -23.47 9.59 13.07
C LEU A 36 -24.34 10.75 12.52
N GLY A 37 -24.10 11.16 11.27
CA GLY A 37 -25.02 11.97 10.46
C GLY A 37 -24.71 11.87 8.97
N SER A 38 -25.62 11.27 8.20
CA SER A 38 -25.51 10.93 6.78
C SER A 38 -25.97 12.05 5.83
N SER A 39 -25.82 11.77 4.52
CA SER A 39 -26.44 12.39 3.31
C SER A 39 -25.54 13.38 2.56
N SER A 40 -25.54 13.51 1.22
CA SER A 40 -26.00 12.72 0.07
C SER A 40 -25.49 13.44 -1.19
N SER A 41 -25.01 12.73 -2.21
CA SER A 41 -24.67 13.29 -3.53
C SER A 41 -25.93 13.55 -4.39
N PRO A 42 -25.86 14.33 -5.49
CA PRO A 42 -25.58 13.67 -6.77
C PRO A 42 -24.75 14.46 -7.80
N VAL A 43 -24.35 13.65 -8.79
CA VAL A 43 -23.61 13.85 -10.03
C VAL A 43 -24.29 14.85 -11.00
N GLY A 44 -23.46 15.62 -11.72
CA GLY A 44 -23.86 16.35 -12.93
C GLY A 44 -22.62 16.86 -13.66
N GLY A 45 -22.14 16.10 -14.65
CA GLY A 45 -21.02 16.49 -15.49
C GLY A 45 -21.48 17.32 -16.70
N GLN A 46 -20.63 18.25 -17.15
CA GLN A 46 -20.58 18.60 -18.57
C GLN A 46 -19.25 19.24 -18.98
N ALA A 47 -18.92 18.95 -20.23
CA ALA A 47 -17.70 19.13 -20.99
C ALA A 47 -16.99 20.50 -20.93
N CYS A 48 -15.67 20.41 -21.10
CA CYS A 48 -14.81 21.49 -21.56
C CYS A 48 -15.31 22.09 -22.87
N SER A 49 -15.38 23.42 -22.92
CA SER A 49 -15.20 24.19 -24.15
C SER A 49 -14.37 25.42 -23.82
N SER A 50 -13.30 25.59 -24.58
CA SER A 50 -12.26 26.61 -24.46
C SER A 50 -12.61 27.81 -25.32
N GLU A 51 -12.64 29.01 -24.74
CA GLU A 51 -12.29 30.26 -25.42
C GLU A 51 -11.98 31.37 -24.38
N PRO A 52 -11.02 32.28 -24.66
CA PRO A 52 -10.35 33.09 -23.65
C PRO A 52 -11.13 34.38 -23.36
N LYS A 53 -11.48 34.62 -22.10
CA LYS A 53 -12.08 35.88 -21.67
C LYS A 53 -10.97 36.88 -21.33
N GLU A 54 -10.99 38.01 -22.04
CA GLU A 54 -10.04 39.12 -21.97
C GLU A 54 -9.66 39.53 -20.55
N THR A 55 -8.35 39.66 -20.35
CA THR A 55 -7.74 40.46 -19.29
C THR A 55 -8.14 41.93 -19.46
N PRO A 56 -8.54 42.64 -18.39
CA PRO A 56 -8.76 44.08 -18.46
C PRO A 56 -7.49 44.77 -18.97
N GLN A 57 -7.64 45.53 -20.06
CA GLN A 57 -6.61 46.41 -20.59
C GLN A 57 -6.00 47.24 -19.44
N LYS A 58 -4.70 47.06 -19.23
CA LYS A 58 -3.87 48.04 -18.52
C LYS A 58 -4.00 49.35 -19.31
N ARG A 59 -4.80 50.28 -18.80
CA ARG A 59 -4.72 51.66 -19.28
C ARG A 59 -3.28 52.13 -19.12
N PRO A 60 -2.72 52.84 -20.10
CA PRO A 60 -1.41 53.44 -19.95
C PRO A 60 -1.44 54.33 -18.71
N ARG A 61 -0.43 54.14 -17.85
CA ARG A 61 -0.18 55.09 -16.76
C ARG A 61 0.07 56.42 -17.44
N GLN A 62 -0.83 57.37 -17.21
CA GLN A 62 -0.53 58.77 -17.40
C GLN A 62 0.43 59.12 -16.26
N ASP A 63 1.71 58.81 -16.46
CA ASP A 63 2.76 59.47 -15.72
C ASP A 63 2.75 60.95 -16.16
N ASP A 64 3.07 61.82 -15.21
CA ASP A 64 3.18 63.27 -15.32
C ASP A 64 1.90 64.09 -15.06
N SER A 65 1.36 63.91 -13.86
CA SER A 65 1.60 64.97 -12.88
C SER A 65 2.45 64.41 -11.76
N VAL A 66 3.77 64.45 -11.93
CA VAL A 66 4.66 64.53 -10.78
C VAL A 66 4.19 65.79 -10.06
N VAL A 67 3.41 65.63 -8.98
CA VAL A 67 3.35 66.68 -7.98
C VAL A 67 4.79 66.79 -7.56
N ASP A 68 5.41 67.87 -8.01
CA ASP A 68 6.74 68.22 -7.60
C ASP A 68 6.67 68.47 -6.09
N LEU A 69 7.02 67.45 -5.32
CA LEU A 69 7.19 67.56 -3.86
C LEU A 69 8.50 68.29 -3.53
N THR A 70 9.14 68.99 -4.49
CA THR A 70 10.37 69.75 -4.25
C THR A 70 10.18 71.14 -3.67
N ASP A 71 8.95 71.51 -3.30
CA ASP A 71 8.77 72.35 -2.13
C ASP A 71 8.31 71.46 -0.98
N ALA A 72 9.28 70.78 -0.36
CA ALA A 72 9.09 70.25 0.97
C ALA A 72 8.79 71.45 1.87
N GLU A 73 7.50 71.70 2.15
CA GLU A 73 7.11 72.46 3.33
C GLU A 73 8.03 72.01 4.47
N PRO A 74 8.68 72.93 5.19
CA PRO A 74 9.67 72.56 6.19
C PRO A 74 9.01 71.60 7.17
N LYS A 75 9.32 70.30 7.02
CA LYS A 75 8.79 69.25 7.89
C LYS A 75 9.27 69.62 9.27
N PHE A 76 8.35 70.02 10.13
CA PHE A 76 8.65 70.30 11.52
C PHE A 76 9.13 69.00 12.17
N VAL A 77 10.45 68.83 12.23
CA VAL A 77 11.07 67.67 12.85
C VAL A 77 10.95 67.87 14.35
N LEU A 78 10.10 67.07 14.98
CA LEU A 78 10.00 67.03 16.43
C LEU A 78 11.36 66.61 17.01
N SER A 79 11.93 67.46 17.86
CA SER A 79 13.13 67.13 18.61
C SER A 79 12.90 65.86 19.44
N ASN A 80 13.86 64.93 19.44
CA ASN A 80 13.79 63.70 20.24
C ASN A 80 14.02 64.00 21.74
N CYS A 81 13.05 64.65 22.38
CA CYS A 81 13.12 65.03 23.79
C CYS A 81 12.87 63.85 24.74
N PHE A 82 12.15 62.81 24.29
CA PHE A 82 11.84 61.63 25.10
C PHE A 82 12.96 60.58 25.14
N GLY A 83 13.76 60.45 24.07
CA GLY A 83 14.87 59.49 24.01
C GLY A 83 16.18 59.99 24.62
N ALA A 84 16.33 61.30 24.81
CA ALA A 84 17.54 61.92 25.34
C ALA A 84 17.38 62.25 26.83
N ARG A 85 17.93 61.40 27.71
CA ARG A 85 17.92 61.64 29.15
C ARG A 85 18.55 63.01 29.48
N GLY A 86 17.85 63.82 30.28
CA GLY A 86 18.28 65.17 30.66
C GLY A 86 18.08 66.23 29.57
N PHE A 87 17.34 65.95 28.49
CA PHE A 87 17.08 66.92 27.43
C PHE A 87 16.37 68.18 27.95
N LEU A 88 15.32 68.01 28.76
CA LEU A 88 14.57 69.15 29.33
C LEU A 88 15.33 69.88 30.44
N GLU A 89 16.32 69.25 31.06
CA GLU A 89 17.22 69.90 32.02
C GLU A 89 18.19 70.83 31.30
N LYS A 90 18.68 70.41 30.13
CA LYS A 90 19.56 71.22 29.26
C LYS A 90 18.79 72.30 28.50
N PHE A 91 17.55 72.00 28.12
CA PHE A 91 16.66 72.87 27.36
C PHE A 91 15.33 73.01 28.11
N PRO A 92 15.27 73.87 29.15
CA PRO A 92 14.06 74.05 29.94
C PRO A 92 12.93 74.55 29.04
N PRO A 93 11.71 73.97 29.14
CA PRO A 93 10.55 74.47 28.42
C PRO A 93 10.31 75.94 28.76
N ALA A 94 10.26 76.78 27.74
CA ALA A 94 9.92 78.19 27.88
C ALA A 94 8.76 78.49 26.92
N VAL A 95 7.78 79.24 27.41
CA VAL A 95 6.70 79.78 26.59
C VAL A 95 7.21 81.05 25.92
N ALA A 96 7.03 81.19 24.61
CA ALA A 96 7.46 82.39 23.90
C ALA A 96 6.72 83.63 24.44
N ASP A 97 7.36 84.80 24.49
CA ASP A 97 6.74 86.00 25.06
C ASP A 97 5.49 86.43 24.28
N THR A 98 5.43 86.14 22.97
CA THR A 98 4.24 86.30 22.13
C THR A 98 3.07 85.42 22.60
N GLU A 99 3.33 84.14 22.86
CA GLU A 99 2.32 83.21 23.39
C GLU A 99 1.88 83.59 24.81
N LYS A 100 2.80 84.04 25.66
CA LYS A 100 2.46 84.57 26.99
C LYS A 100 1.51 85.76 26.88
N SER A 101 1.80 86.73 26.00
CA SER A 101 0.92 87.88 25.77
C SER A 101 -0.46 87.46 25.24
N ILE A 102 -0.52 86.47 24.35
CA ILE A 102 -1.79 85.92 23.84
C ILE A 102 -2.59 85.27 24.98
N ILE A 103 -1.99 84.38 25.76
CA ILE A 103 -2.65 83.68 26.87
C ILE A 103 -3.14 84.67 27.93
N LEU A 104 -2.30 85.64 28.32
CA LEU A 104 -2.68 86.65 29.31
C LEU A 104 -3.72 87.65 28.79
N GLY A 105 -3.73 87.92 27.47
CA GLY A 105 -4.72 88.76 26.80
C GLY A 105 -6.12 88.13 26.67
N MET A 106 -6.23 86.80 26.81
CA MET A 106 -7.53 86.13 26.90
C MET A 106 -8.26 86.49 28.20
N THR A 107 -9.60 86.56 28.13
CA THR A 107 -10.42 86.68 29.34
C THR A 107 -10.27 85.42 30.23
N PRO A 108 -10.45 85.54 31.55
CA PRO A 108 -10.37 84.38 32.45
C PRO A 108 -11.26 83.21 32.03
N ALA A 109 -12.50 83.48 31.61
CA ALA A 109 -13.45 82.46 31.13
C ALA A 109 -12.97 81.76 29.84
N ALA A 110 -12.34 82.50 28.91
CA ALA A 110 -11.82 81.91 27.68
C ALA A 110 -10.60 80.99 27.96
N ARG A 111 -9.75 81.35 28.92
CA ARG A 111 -8.63 80.50 29.37
C ARG A 111 -9.12 79.23 30.04
N GLU A 112 -10.11 79.33 30.91
CA GLU A 112 -10.73 78.18 31.57
C GLU A 112 -11.31 77.20 30.53
N ALA A 113 -12.07 77.70 29.54
CA ALA A 113 -12.62 76.87 28.49
C ALA A 113 -11.54 76.19 27.62
N GLN A 114 -10.43 76.87 27.33
CA GLN A 114 -9.29 76.29 26.60
C GLN A 114 -8.60 75.19 27.43
N LEU A 115 -8.31 75.47 28.71
CA LEU A 115 -7.72 74.48 29.61
C LEU A 115 -8.59 73.23 29.76
N VAL A 116 -9.91 73.38 29.85
CA VAL A 116 -10.84 72.24 29.90
C VAL A 116 -10.77 71.42 28.59
N ARG A 117 -10.73 72.07 27.42
CA ARG A 117 -10.58 71.38 26.13
C ARG A 117 -9.25 70.63 26.01
N ASP A 118 -8.15 71.27 26.39
CA ASP A 118 -6.82 70.66 26.31
C ASP A 118 -6.68 69.50 27.31
N THR A 119 -7.22 69.66 28.52
CA THR A 119 -7.30 68.58 29.51
C THR A 119 -8.10 67.41 28.97
N ALA A 120 -9.27 67.65 28.35
CA ALA A 120 -10.06 66.60 27.71
C ALA A 120 -9.30 65.92 26.55
N ALA A 121 -8.52 66.66 25.76
CA ALA A 121 -7.67 66.09 24.72
C ALA A 121 -6.58 65.19 25.30
N VAL A 122 -5.91 65.60 26.37
CA VAL A 122 -4.91 64.79 27.08
C VAL A 122 -5.54 63.54 27.69
N MET A 123 -6.73 63.64 28.29
CA MET A 123 -7.46 62.49 28.82
C MET A 123 -7.82 61.48 27.72
N ARG A 124 -8.28 61.93 26.55
CA ARG A 124 -8.54 61.03 25.40
C ARG A 124 -7.27 60.38 24.85
N LEU A 125 -6.14 61.10 24.84
CA LEU A 125 -4.86 60.52 24.46
C LEU A 125 -4.42 59.44 25.45
N LEU A 126 -4.60 59.69 26.75
CA LEU A 126 -4.32 58.70 27.79
C LEU A 126 -5.23 57.47 27.65
N GLU A 127 -6.53 57.67 27.41
CA GLU A 127 -7.47 56.58 27.15
C GLU A 127 -7.04 55.76 25.93
N THR A 128 -6.66 56.41 24.83
CA THR A 128 -6.13 55.73 23.64
C THR A 128 -4.87 54.94 23.98
N ALA A 129 -3.94 55.51 24.74
CA ALA A 129 -2.72 54.82 25.16
C ALA A 129 -3.03 53.62 26.07
N LEU A 130 -4.00 53.74 26.98
CA LEU A 130 -4.44 52.63 27.84
C LEU A 130 -5.11 51.53 27.03
N VAL A 131 -5.96 51.87 26.05
CA VAL A 131 -6.57 50.92 25.13
C VAL A 131 -5.51 50.23 24.27
N LEU A 132 -4.51 50.94 23.76
CA LEU A 132 -3.43 50.34 22.98
C LEU A 132 -2.48 49.47 23.83
N ASN A 133 -2.36 49.77 25.12
CA ASN A 133 -1.56 49.01 26.08
C ASN A 133 -2.33 47.89 26.79
N ASN A 134 -3.62 47.68 26.48
CA ASN A 134 -4.40 46.65 27.14
C ASN A 134 -3.92 45.24 26.73
N GLU A 135 -3.89 44.31 27.68
CA GLU A 135 -3.42 42.94 27.44
C GLU A 135 -4.50 42.05 26.80
N GLU A 136 -5.77 42.45 26.87
CA GLU A 136 -6.91 41.66 26.35
C GLU A 136 -6.94 41.60 24.82
N THR A 137 -6.44 42.62 24.13
CA THR A 137 -6.30 42.65 22.66
C THR A 137 -4.90 42.26 22.21
N CYS A 138 -4.12 41.57 23.06
CA CYS A 138 -2.73 41.25 22.76
C CYS A 138 -2.64 40.12 21.73
N PRO A 139 -2.13 40.39 20.50
CA PRO A 139 -2.03 39.38 19.44
C PRO A 139 -1.19 38.16 19.84
N ALA A 140 -0.33 38.31 20.86
CA ALA A 140 0.50 37.23 21.38
C ALA A 140 -0.31 36.07 22.00
N ALA A 141 -1.44 36.35 22.64
CA ALA A 141 -2.28 35.31 23.23
C ALA A 141 -2.98 34.47 22.14
N GLU A 142 -3.52 35.12 21.12
CA GLU A 142 -4.09 34.46 19.94
C GLU A 142 -3.03 33.68 19.17
N LEU A 143 -1.84 34.25 19.00
CA LEU A 143 -0.70 33.59 18.36
C LEU A 143 -0.30 32.32 19.10
N LYS A 144 -0.21 32.35 20.44
CA LYS A 144 0.03 31.13 21.25
C LYS A 144 -1.08 30.09 21.05
N LYS A 145 -2.34 30.53 21.02
CA LYS A 145 -3.50 29.63 20.79
C LYS A 145 -3.43 28.98 19.40
N LEU A 146 -3.04 29.73 18.38
CA LEU A 146 -2.84 29.25 17.01
C LEU A 146 -1.62 28.34 16.90
N GLN A 147 -0.53 28.61 17.62
CA GLN A 147 0.63 27.72 17.71
C GLN A 147 0.25 26.36 18.29
N VAL A 148 -0.49 26.33 19.40
CA VAL A 148 -0.96 25.07 20.00
C VAL A 148 -1.85 24.28 19.03
N LYS A 149 -2.74 24.97 18.30
CA LYS A 149 -3.58 24.32 17.27
C LYS A 149 -2.74 23.77 16.11
N ASN A 150 -1.73 24.51 15.65
CA ASN A 150 -0.82 24.05 14.59
C ASN A 150 -0.05 22.80 15.02
N GLU A 151 0.50 22.77 16.24
CA GLU A 151 1.20 21.58 16.74
C GLU A 151 0.26 20.38 16.86
N LYS A 152 -0.98 20.59 17.30
CA LYS A 152 -2.00 19.53 17.32
C LYS A 152 -2.29 18.99 15.92
N LEU A 153 -2.55 19.87 14.96
CA LEU A 153 -2.83 19.49 13.56
C LEU A 153 -1.63 18.79 12.92
N ARG A 154 -0.41 19.23 13.22
CA ARG A 154 0.82 18.57 12.77
C ARG A 154 0.92 17.14 13.29
N GLY A 155 0.58 16.91 14.55
CA GLY A 155 0.51 15.57 15.14
C GLY A 155 -0.56 14.68 14.48
N GLU A 156 -1.74 15.23 14.19
CA GLU A 156 -2.80 14.52 13.46
C GLU A 156 -2.38 14.20 12.02
N LEU A 157 -1.70 15.12 11.34
CA LEU A 157 -1.16 14.91 10.00
C LEU A 157 -0.17 13.75 9.97
N THR A 158 0.82 13.73 10.87
CA THR A 158 1.78 12.62 10.97
C THR A 158 1.09 11.29 11.30
N ARG A 159 0.04 11.31 12.14
CA ARG A 159 -0.73 10.10 12.44
C ARG A 159 -1.46 9.56 11.20
N VAL A 160 -2.09 10.42 10.43
CA VAL A 160 -2.80 10.04 9.20
C VAL A 160 -1.81 9.58 8.13
N GLU A 161 -0.67 10.24 7.99
CA GLU A 161 0.39 9.86 7.06
C GLU A 161 0.91 8.44 7.36
N ASN A 162 1.19 8.13 8.62
CA ASN A 162 1.57 6.77 9.04
C ASN A 162 0.46 5.74 8.76
N ALA A 163 -0.80 6.09 9.00
CA ALA A 163 -1.92 5.20 8.71
C ALA A 163 -2.08 4.95 7.19
N PHE A 164 -1.79 5.97 6.37
CA PHE A 164 -1.81 5.87 4.92
C PHE A 164 -0.66 5.02 4.38
N THR A 165 0.55 5.13 4.92
CA THR A 165 1.66 4.24 4.56
C THR A 165 1.37 2.79 4.92
N ASP A 166 0.82 2.53 6.12
CA ASP A 166 0.40 1.19 6.54
C ASP A 166 -0.67 0.60 5.62
N TYR A 167 -1.64 1.42 5.18
CA TYR A 167 -2.68 0.98 4.25
C TYR A 167 -2.10 0.67 2.87
N ARG A 168 -1.21 1.53 2.36
CA ARG A 168 -0.53 1.33 1.08
C ARG A 168 0.24 0.01 1.06
N GLU A 169 1.05 -0.26 2.08
CA GLU A 169 1.82 -1.51 2.16
C GLU A 169 0.91 -2.74 2.18
N LYS A 170 -0.19 -2.71 2.95
CA LYS A 170 -1.20 -3.78 2.95
C LYS A 170 -1.83 -3.97 1.58
N HIS A 171 -2.12 -2.88 0.88
CA HIS A 171 -2.68 -2.94 -0.46
C HIS A 171 -1.68 -3.55 -1.47
N GLU A 172 -0.41 -3.19 -1.40
CA GLU A 172 0.65 -3.79 -2.22
C GLU A 172 0.75 -5.30 -2.01
N ILE A 173 0.69 -5.76 -0.75
CA ILE A 173 0.65 -7.20 -0.42
C ILE A 173 -0.59 -7.87 -1.02
N GLN A 174 -1.77 -7.23 -0.89
CA GLN A 174 -3.02 -7.77 -1.44
C GLN A 174 -2.96 -7.91 -2.96
N VAL A 175 -2.44 -6.90 -3.66
CA VAL A 175 -2.25 -6.94 -5.12
C VAL A 175 -1.28 -8.06 -5.51
N GLY A 176 -0.19 -8.23 -4.74
CA GLY A 176 0.75 -9.35 -4.92
C GLY A 176 0.06 -10.71 -4.80
N LEU A 177 -0.73 -10.93 -3.74
CA LEU A 177 -1.49 -12.17 -3.53
C LEU A 177 -2.50 -12.44 -4.64
N VAL A 178 -3.23 -11.42 -5.11
CA VAL A 178 -4.18 -11.56 -6.22
C VAL A 178 -3.46 -11.95 -7.52
N THR A 179 -2.29 -11.39 -7.76
CA THR A 179 -1.47 -11.72 -8.94
C THR A 179 -0.97 -13.17 -8.89
N GLU A 180 -0.46 -13.61 -7.73
CA GLU A 180 -0.02 -15.00 -7.53
C GLU A 180 -1.17 -16.00 -7.67
N LEU A 181 -2.36 -15.68 -7.13
CA LEU A 181 -3.56 -16.50 -7.32
C LEU A 181 -3.97 -16.59 -8.79
N GLY A 182 -3.87 -15.49 -9.54
CA GLY A 182 -4.09 -15.48 -10.99
C GLY A 182 -3.16 -16.43 -11.72
N GLN A 183 -1.85 -16.37 -11.43
CA GLN A 183 -0.85 -17.28 -12.02
C GLN A 183 -1.12 -18.75 -11.67
N LYS A 184 -1.47 -19.03 -10.41
CA LYS A 184 -1.81 -20.39 -9.98
C LYS A 184 -3.08 -20.91 -10.66
N THR A 185 -4.05 -20.04 -10.91
CA THR A 185 -5.27 -20.40 -11.66
C THR A 185 -4.94 -20.79 -13.10
N THR A 186 -4.03 -20.05 -13.76
CA THR A 186 -3.59 -20.39 -15.13
C THR A 186 -2.79 -21.69 -15.18
N GLU A 187 -1.95 -21.96 -14.18
CA GLU A 187 -1.17 -23.21 -14.07
C GLU A 187 -2.08 -24.42 -13.83
N ILE A 188 -3.11 -24.27 -12.99
CA ILE A 188 -4.14 -25.29 -12.79
C ILE A 188 -4.89 -25.57 -14.09
N ALA A 189 -5.26 -24.54 -14.85
CA ALA A 189 -5.93 -24.72 -16.14
C ALA A 189 -5.05 -25.50 -17.13
N SER A 190 -3.76 -25.18 -17.26
CA SER A 190 -2.86 -25.91 -18.16
C SER A 190 -2.66 -27.37 -17.72
N LEU A 191 -2.47 -27.62 -16.43
CA LEU A 191 -2.33 -28.98 -15.90
C LEU A 191 -3.62 -29.80 -16.06
N THR A 192 -4.78 -29.14 -16.00
CA THR A 192 -6.07 -29.81 -16.23
C THR A 192 -6.21 -30.29 -17.67
N GLU A 193 -5.79 -29.48 -18.64
CA GLU A 193 -5.76 -29.87 -20.06
C GLU A 193 -4.76 -30.99 -20.32
N GLU A 194 -3.55 -30.92 -19.75
CA GLU A 194 -2.56 -31.99 -19.87
C GLU A 194 -3.06 -33.30 -19.28
N ARG A 195 -3.70 -33.26 -18.10
CA ARG A 195 -4.32 -34.44 -17.47
C ARG A 195 -5.41 -35.04 -18.35
N LYS A 196 -6.23 -34.20 -19.00
CA LYS A 196 -7.27 -34.66 -19.94
C LYS A 196 -6.64 -35.39 -21.13
N LYS A 197 -5.60 -34.81 -21.73
CA LYS A 197 -4.87 -35.44 -22.83
C LYS A 197 -4.27 -36.79 -22.44
N LEU A 198 -3.61 -36.85 -21.28
CA LEU A 198 -3.06 -38.11 -20.76
C LEU A 198 -4.15 -39.14 -20.48
N GLN A 199 -5.34 -38.71 -20.06
CA GLN A 199 -6.48 -39.60 -19.86
C GLN A 199 -7.05 -40.15 -21.18
N GLU A 200 -7.08 -39.33 -22.23
CA GLU A 200 -7.42 -39.78 -23.59
C GLU A 200 -6.40 -40.79 -24.12
N ASP A 201 -5.10 -40.50 -23.96
CA ASP A 201 -4.01 -41.39 -24.37
C ASP A 201 -4.05 -42.74 -23.62
N LEU A 202 -4.31 -42.72 -22.30
CA LEU A 202 -4.50 -43.93 -21.50
C LEU A 202 -5.71 -44.75 -21.98
N GLY A 203 -6.82 -44.10 -22.32
CA GLY A 203 -8.01 -44.77 -22.84
C GLY A 203 -7.74 -45.41 -24.22
N ALA A 204 -7.04 -44.72 -25.10
CA ALA A 204 -6.62 -45.24 -26.41
C ALA A 204 -5.67 -46.44 -26.26
N LEU A 205 -4.71 -46.35 -25.33
CA LEU A 205 -3.81 -47.45 -25.02
C LEU A 205 -4.58 -48.66 -24.47
N GLN A 206 -5.50 -48.46 -23.52
CA GLN A 206 -6.36 -49.53 -23.00
C GLN A 206 -7.20 -50.20 -24.10
N LEU A 207 -7.77 -49.41 -25.02
CA LEU A 207 -8.49 -49.93 -26.19
C LEU A 207 -7.57 -50.75 -27.11
N SER A 208 -6.32 -50.33 -27.32
CA SER A 208 -5.36 -51.11 -28.10
C SER A 208 -4.91 -52.40 -27.42
N MET A 209 -5.07 -52.49 -26.10
CA MET A 209 -4.74 -53.66 -25.29
C MET A 209 -5.93 -54.62 -25.11
N THR A 210 -7.11 -54.35 -25.70
CA THR A 210 -8.23 -55.28 -25.58
C THR A 210 -7.92 -56.60 -26.30
N PRO A 211 -8.29 -57.75 -25.71
CA PRO A 211 -8.06 -59.05 -26.34
C PRO A 211 -8.69 -59.15 -27.72
N VAL A 212 -8.00 -59.82 -28.64
CA VAL A 212 -8.56 -60.16 -29.96
C VAL A 212 -9.50 -61.37 -29.80
N GLU A 213 -10.57 -61.45 -30.59
CA GLU A 213 -11.59 -62.52 -30.50
C GLU A 213 -11.00 -63.95 -30.50
N ASP A 214 -9.90 -64.16 -31.25
CA ASP A 214 -9.23 -65.46 -31.35
C ASP A 214 -8.06 -65.62 -30.37
N GLU A 215 -7.94 -64.76 -29.36
CA GLU A 215 -6.84 -64.82 -28.41
C GLU A 215 -6.97 -66.04 -27.47
N PRO A 216 -5.92 -66.89 -27.35
CA PRO A 216 -5.99 -68.04 -26.47
C PRO A 216 -6.16 -67.61 -25.01
N LYS A 217 -7.00 -68.33 -24.25
CA LYS A 217 -7.20 -68.08 -22.80
C LYS A 217 -5.89 -68.05 -21.99
N ALA A 218 -4.87 -68.79 -22.46
CA ALA A 218 -3.56 -68.81 -21.82
C ALA A 218 -2.75 -67.51 -21.99
N ALA A 219 -3.11 -66.66 -22.96
CA ALA A 219 -2.49 -65.36 -23.21
C ALA A 219 -3.24 -64.20 -22.53
N HIS A 220 -4.47 -64.41 -22.07
CA HIS A 220 -5.24 -63.39 -21.38
C HIS A 220 -4.53 -62.92 -20.12
N GLY A 221 -4.45 -61.59 -19.95
CA GLY A 221 -3.85 -60.95 -18.78
C GLY A 221 -2.32 -60.87 -18.81
N LEU A 222 -1.66 -61.29 -19.91
CA LEU A 222 -0.24 -61.02 -20.11
C LEU A 222 -0.08 -59.56 -20.55
N THR A 223 0.41 -58.73 -19.65
CA THR A 223 0.55 -57.28 -19.86
C THR A 223 1.98 -56.87 -20.17
N THR A 224 2.95 -57.74 -19.89
CA THR A 224 4.37 -57.47 -20.13
C THR A 224 5.01 -58.53 -21.02
N ARG A 225 6.05 -58.12 -21.76
CA ARG A 225 6.88 -59.06 -22.54
C ARG A 225 7.50 -60.15 -21.65
N ALA A 226 7.82 -59.84 -20.40
CA ALA A 226 8.40 -60.81 -19.47
C ALA A 226 7.40 -61.93 -19.14
N GLU A 227 6.15 -61.58 -18.84
CA GLU A 227 5.07 -62.55 -18.59
C GLU A 227 4.83 -63.44 -19.81
N LEU A 228 4.82 -62.86 -21.03
CA LEU A 228 4.71 -63.63 -22.27
C LEU A 228 5.87 -64.61 -22.46
N VAL A 229 7.10 -64.16 -22.29
CA VAL A 229 8.30 -65.01 -22.45
C VAL A 229 8.28 -66.15 -21.42
N GLU A 230 7.88 -65.89 -20.18
CA GLU A 230 7.78 -66.93 -19.16
C GLU A 230 6.66 -67.94 -19.49
N LYS A 231 5.51 -67.47 -19.99
CA LYS A 231 4.43 -68.36 -20.42
C LYS A 231 4.84 -69.24 -21.59
N ILE A 232 5.57 -68.70 -22.56
CA ILE A 232 6.16 -69.46 -23.69
C ILE A 232 7.14 -70.51 -23.16
N ARG A 233 7.99 -70.16 -22.18
CA ARG A 233 8.94 -71.09 -21.58
C ARG A 233 8.22 -72.26 -20.89
N LEU A 234 7.17 -71.98 -20.11
CA LEU A 234 6.35 -73.00 -19.45
C LEU A 234 5.66 -73.92 -20.46
N LEU A 235 5.00 -73.35 -21.48
CA LEU A 235 4.38 -74.15 -22.55
C LEU A 235 5.40 -75.01 -23.31
N GLY A 236 6.59 -74.46 -23.57
CA GLY A 236 7.68 -75.20 -24.22
C GLY A 236 8.12 -76.40 -23.40
N GLN A 237 8.19 -76.25 -22.08
CA GLN A 237 8.50 -77.36 -21.18
C GLN A 237 7.39 -78.42 -21.17
N ASP A 238 6.13 -78.01 -21.06
CA ASP A 238 4.97 -78.92 -21.06
C ASP A 238 4.90 -79.76 -22.35
N ILE A 239 5.20 -79.14 -23.51
CA ILE A 239 5.26 -79.84 -24.80
C ILE A 239 6.40 -80.85 -24.83
N LEU A 240 7.60 -80.47 -24.35
CA LEU A 240 8.74 -81.38 -24.30
C LEU A 240 8.45 -82.59 -23.40
N ASP A 241 7.86 -82.36 -22.23
CA ASP A 241 7.49 -83.42 -21.28
C ASP A 241 6.40 -84.33 -21.88
N GLY A 242 5.40 -83.77 -22.57
CA GLY A 242 4.37 -84.53 -23.27
C GLY A 242 4.91 -85.38 -24.41
N VAL A 243 5.83 -84.85 -25.23
CA VAL A 243 6.48 -85.61 -26.32
C VAL A 243 7.35 -86.72 -25.75
N LYS A 244 8.10 -86.45 -24.69
CA LYS A 244 8.90 -87.47 -23.99
C LYS A 244 8.00 -88.59 -23.46
N PHE A 245 6.90 -88.24 -22.81
CA PHE A 245 5.93 -89.22 -22.33
C PHE A 245 5.34 -90.06 -23.48
N GLY A 246 4.99 -89.44 -24.60
CA GLY A 246 4.49 -90.14 -25.79
C GLY A 246 5.51 -91.12 -26.38
N PHE A 247 6.78 -90.72 -26.44
CA PHE A 247 7.88 -91.58 -26.87
C PHE A 247 8.08 -92.76 -25.91
N ASP A 248 8.19 -92.50 -24.61
CA ASP A 248 8.38 -93.52 -23.57
C ASP A 248 7.22 -94.54 -23.62
N ASN A 249 5.97 -94.08 -23.75
CA ASN A 249 4.80 -94.93 -23.90
C ASN A 249 4.80 -95.79 -25.19
N ALA A 250 5.23 -95.23 -26.33
CA ALA A 250 5.33 -95.99 -27.58
C ALA A 250 6.43 -97.07 -27.50
N VAL A 251 7.56 -96.75 -26.86
CA VAL A 251 8.63 -97.71 -26.59
C VAL A 251 8.11 -98.85 -25.71
N ASP A 252 7.39 -98.54 -24.64
CA ASP A 252 6.84 -99.55 -23.74
C ASP A 252 5.81 -100.44 -24.43
N GLN A 253 4.93 -99.87 -25.27
CA GLN A 253 4.01 -100.66 -26.10
C GLN A 253 4.78 -101.61 -27.04
N LEU A 254 5.86 -101.15 -27.67
CA LEU A 254 6.64 -101.96 -28.61
C LEU A 254 7.35 -103.12 -27.90
N LYS A 255 7.82 -102.90 -26.66
CA LYS A 255 8.38 -103.96 -25.80
C LYS A 255 7.34 -105.01 -25.43
N VAL A 256 6.08 -104.62 -25.18
CA VAL A 256 4.99 -105.56 -24.89
C VAL A 256 4.70 -106.48 -26.08
N PHE A 257 4.68 -105.94 -27.31
CA PHE A 257 4.42 -106.74 -28.51
C PHE A 257 5.62 -107.59 -28.97
N ASN A 258 6.86 -107.21 -28.62
CA ASN A 258 8.09 -107.90 -29.04
C ASN A 258 8.99 -108.24 -27.84
N PRO A 259 8.57 -109.18 -26.96
CA PRO A 259 9.24 -109.41 -25.67
C PRO A 259 10.66 -109.98 -25.78
N THR A 260 11.03 -110.53 -26.94
CA THR A 260 12.35 -111.14 -27.20
C THR A 260 13.31 -110.23 -27.98
N VAL A 261 12.88 -109.05 -28.39
CA VAL A 261 13.70 -108.10 -29.17
C VAL A 261 14.16 -106.95 -28.28
N GLU A 262 15.47 -106.75 -28.19
CA GLU A 262 16.05 -105.61 -27.47
C GLU A 262 15.99 -104.35 -28.34
N LEU A 263 15.18 -103.37 -27.92
CA LEU A 263 15.02 -102.11 -28.63
C LEU A 263 16.14 -101.15 -28.23
N ASN A 264 17.01 -100.79 -29.18
CA ASN A 264 17.96 -99.71 -28.99
C ASN A 264 17.25 -98.36 -29.13
N THR A 265 17.08 -97.64 -28.02
CA THR A 265 16.50 -96.30 -27.97
C THR A 265 17.55 -95.20 -27.77
N GLU A 266 18.83 -95.55 -27.82
CA GLU A 266 19.93 -94.60 -27.60
C GLU A 266 20.01 -93.59 -28.74
N GLY A 267 20.02 -92.30 -28.41
CA GLY A 267 20.02 -91.20 -29.39
C GLY A 267 18.67 -90.90 -30.05
N LEU A 268 17.63 -91.72 -29.81
CA LEU A 268 16.27 -91.49 -30.30
C LEU A 268 15.41 -90.65 -29.36
N SER A 269 15.81 -90.51 -28.08
CA SER A 269 15.11 -89.64 -27.14
C SER A 269 15.39 -88.16 -27.44
N MET A 270 14.33 -87.34 -27.43
CA MET A 270 14.35 -85.92 -27.81
C MET A 270 15.18 -85.03 -26.88
N LEU A 271 15.58 -85.52 -25.71
CA LEU A 271 16.44 -84.82 -24.78
C LEU A 271 17.88 -85.30 -25.00
N LYS A 272 18.69 -84.51 -25.70
CA LYS A 272 20.15 -84.64 -25.56
C LYS A 272 20.46 -84.48 -24.07
N ARG A 273 21.12 -85.49 -23.50
CA ARG A 273 21.75 -85.39 -22.19
C ARG A 273 22.86 -84.35 -22.33
N VAL A 274 22.57 -83.11 -21.93
CA VAL A 274 23.59 -82.07 -21.74
C VAL A 274 24.19 -82.25 -20.35
#